data_AF-A0AAJ7VYR6-F1
#
_entry.id   AF-A0AAJ7VYR6-F1
#
_cell.length_a   1.000
_cell.length_b   1.000
_cell.length_c   1.000
_cell.angle_alpha   90.00
_cell.angle_beta   90.00
_cell.angle_gamma   90.00
#
_symmetry.space_group_name_H-M   'P 1'
#
loop_
_entity.id
_entity.type
_entity.pdbx_description
1 polymer ?
#
loop_
_entity_poly.entity_id
_entity_poly.type
_entity_poly.pdbx_seq_one_letter_code
_entity_poly.pdbx_strand_id
1 'polypeptide(L)'
;MQIPDFPFADQDGPSFVHHSVIRKYLLDYAKHFNLYPHIKLNTVVKRVTPETLSAGQVTWMVTSLDLETKVETTKAFDAVILCNGRYTVGNVPRINGIESFPGNCIHSHQYRTPNQYAGKKVCILGASWSGIDIAMEVSNYAEKIYLSHNLSHPLTAKMSNCVQQKPGIKEIKGNTFIFQDNSTAEVDEFIYCTGYRFSFPFMSDKVQIRIFDYHIEPIYKHLIHMNMPNLFVMGLPNMVIPFPLFHLQAQYIVAILDGRVKLPTQQEMREECEMEKKALLDMGIPKKEITKMNERQWLYYEELANAAGTSTLPPVVRKIYEHSNIMREQDFTTYKNLQYRIVDKENFTYSYCKLC
;
A
#
# COMPACT_ATOMS: atom_id res chain seq x y z
N MET A 1 12.84 5.89 2.98
CA MET A 1 12.39 4.58 2.45
C MET A 1 13.53 3.58 2.26
N GLN A 2 14.80 3.87 2.56
CA GLN A 2 15.90 2.92 2.38
C GLN A 2 15.67 1.60 3.16
N ILE A 3 16.04 0.45 2.58
CA ILE A 3 16.11 -0.83 3.30
C ILE A 3 17.31 -0.76 4.26
N PRO A 4 17.15 -1.08 5.57
CA PRO A 4 18.18 -0.84 6.58
C PRO A 4 19.60 -1.37 6.26
N ASP A 5 19.71 -2.52 5.59
CA ASP A 5 20.96 -3.20 5.26
C ASP A 5 21.45 -2.95 3.82
N PHE A 6 20.78 -2.07 3.07
CA PHE A 6 21.14 -1.78 1.68
C PHE A 6 20.95 -0.30 1.35
N PRO A 7 21.98 0.54 1.45
CA PRO A 7 21.83 1.97 1.21
C PRO A 7 21.55 2.33 -0.25
N PHE A 8 20.88 3.47 -0.47
CA PHE A 8 20.79 4.03 -1.82
C PHE A 8 22.20 4.36 -2.35
N ALA A 9 22.45 4.11 -3.64
CA ALA A 9 23.77 4.33 -4.23
C ALA A 9 24.16 5.82 -4.25
N ASP A 10 23.22 6.70 -4.56
CA ASP A 10 23.42 8.15 -4.58
C ASP A 10 22.84 8.76 -3.30
N GLN A 11 23.71 9.04 -2.33
CA GLN A 11 23.35 9.64 -1.05
C GLN A 11 23.15 11.17 -1.15
N ASP A 12 23.71 11.79 -2.18
CA ASP A 12 23.63 13.24 -2.45
C ASP A 12 22.55 13.59 -3.48
N GLY A 13 21.83 12.59 -3.97
CA GLY A 13 20.71 12.74 -4.88
C GLY A 13 19.45 13.36 -4.26
N PRO A 14 18.39 13.53 -5.06
CA PRO A 14 17.11 14.03 -4.58
C PRO A 14 16.45 13.02 -3.63
N SER A 15 15.77 13.50 -2.58
CA SER A 15 15.08 12.61 -1.63
C SER A 15 13.77 12.05 -2.17
N PHE A 16 13.12 12.77 -3.09
CA PHE A 16 11.94 12.30 -3.83
C PHE A 16 12.36 11.90 -5.24
N VAL A 17 12.86 10.68 -5.37
CA VAL A 17 13.35 10.14 -6.64
C VAL A 17 12.22 9.69 -7.55
N HIS A 18 12.50 9.67 -8.86
CA HIS A 18 11.62 9.07 -9.84
C HIS A 18 11.50 7.54 -9.64
N HIS A 19 10.37 6.95 -10.00
CA HIS A 19 10.10 5.51 -9.78
C HIS A 19 11.14 4.59 -10.47
N SER A 20 11.80 5.06 -11.53
CA SER A 20 12.89 4.32 -12.20
C SER A 20 14.11 4.11 -11.29
N VAL A 21 14.41 5.06 -10.41
CA VAL A 21 15.49 4.95 -9.43
C VAL A 21 15.14 3.88 -8.38
N ILE A 22 13.90 3.87 -7.90
CA ILE A 22 13.41 2.82 -6.99
C ILE A 22 13.44 1.44 -7.66
N ARG A 23 13.01 1.34 -8.92
CA ARG A 23 13.11 0.09 -9.68
C ARG A 23 14.55 -0.41 -9.78
N LYS A 24 15.50 0.48 -10.14
CA LYS A 24 16.92 0.13 -10.18
C LYS A 24 17.44 -0.31 -8.81
N TYR A 25 17.11 0.42 -7.74
CA TYR A 25 17.49 0.08 -6.38
C TYR A 25 17.04 -1.33 -5.97
N LEU A 26 15.81 -1.73 -6.29
CA LEU A 26 15.31 -3.10 -6.01
C LEU A 26 16.00 -4.18 -6.86
N LEU A 27 16.32 -3.88 -8.13
CA LEU A 27 17.08 -4.80 -8.99
C LEU A 27 18.52 -4.97 -8.49
N ASP A 28 19.14 -3.89 -8.02
CA ASP A 28 20.48 -3.89 -7.43
C ASP A 28 20.49 -4.67 -6.10
N TYR A 29 19.45 -4.52 -5.27
CA TYR A 29 19.27 -5.31 -4.05
C TYR A 29 19.21 -6.81 -4.37
N ALA A 30 18.35 -7.21 -5.33
CA ALA A 30 18.22 -8.60 -5.74
C ALA A 30 19.52 -9.18 -6.32
N LYS A 31 20.30 -8.36 -7.01
CA LYS A 31 21.62 -8.75 -7.52
C LYS A 31 22.64 -8.89 -6.39
N HIS A 32 22.71 -7.91 -5.48
CA HIS A 32 23.67 -7.88 -4.37
C HIS A 32 23.55 -9.12 -3.48
N PHE A 33 22.32 -9.51 -3.13
CA PHE A 33 22.04 -10.69 -2.30
C PHE A 33 21.86 -11.99 -3.09
N ASN A 34 22.19 -11.99 -4.40
CA ASN A 34 22.08 -13.17 -5.28
C ASN A 34 20.71 -13.87 -5.22
N LEU A 35 19.62 -13.11 -5.32
CA LEU A 35 18.26 -13.63 -5.15
C LEU A 35 17.68 -14.27 -6.42
N TYR A 36 18.18 -13.91 -7.60
CA TYR A 36 17.63 -14.38 -8.88
C TYR A 36 17.54 -15.91 -9.03
N PRO A 37 18.51 -16.73 -8.56
CA PRO A 37 18.38 -18.19 -8.60
C PRO A 37 17.14 -18.74 -7.86
N HIS A 38 16.58 -17.96 -6.93
CA HIS A 38 15.40 -18.33 -6.14
C HIS A 38 14.10 -17.74 -6.70
N ILE A 39 14.16 -16.95 -7.79
CA ILE A 39 13.01 -16.28 -8.38
C ILE A 39 12.67 -16.93 -9.72
N LYS A 40 11.45 -17.45 -9.83
CA LYS A 40 10.88 -17.88 -11.12
C LYS A 40 10.01 -16.79 -11.70
N LEU A 41 10.54 -16.06 -12.68
CA LEU A 41 9.78 -15.09 -13.47
C LEU A 41 8.81 -15.81 -14.42
N ASN A 42 7.90 -15.05 -15.05
CA ASN A 42 6.91 -15.57 -15.99
C ASN A 42 6.11 -16.78 -15.48
N THR A 43 5.89 -16.84 -14.16
CA THR A 43 5.21 -17.94 -13.49
C THR A 43 4.05 -17.40 -12.66
N VAL A 44 2.82 -17.87 -12.93
CA VAL A 44 1.62 -17.45 -12.20
C VAL A 44 1.26 -18.52 -11.18
N VAL A 45 1.15 -18.13 -9.91
CA VAL A 45 0.58 -19.01 -8.87
C VAL A 45 -0.93 -19.14 -9.12
N LYS A 46 -1.38 -20.36 -9.38
CA LYS A 46 -2.78 -20.67 -9.71
C LYS A 46 -3.57 -21.13 -8.50
N ARG A 47 -2.93 -21.92 -7.63
CA ARG A 47 -3.59 -22.49 -6.45
C ARG A 47 -2.59 -22.69 -5.31
N VAL A 48 -3.01 -22.38 -4.10
CA VAL A 48 -2.29 -22.66 -2.85
C VAL A 48 -3.27 -23.38 -1.92
N THR A 49 -2.98 -24.64 -1.63
CA THR A 49 -3.87 -25.51 -0.85
C THR A 49 -3.12 -26.11 0.34
N PRO A 50 -3.66 -26.02 1.57
CA PRO A 50 -3.10 -26.71 2.71
C PRO A 50 -3.43 -28.21 2.63
N GLU A 51 -2.45 -29.03 3.01
CA GLU A 51 -2.59 -30.45 3.26
C GLU A 51 -2.11 -30.76 4.68
N THR A 52 -2.90 -31.51 5.43
CA THR A 52 -2.56 -31.90 6.80
C THR A 52 -1.89 -33.26 6.77
N LEU A 53 -0.65 -33.33 7.25
CA LEU A 53 0.08 -34.58 7.42
C LEU A 53 -0.44 -35.35 8.64
N SER A 54 -0.16 -36.65 8.70
CA SER A 54 -0.60 -37.54 9.80
C SER A 54 -0.16 -37.08 11.20
N ALA A 55 0.89 -36.25 11.28
CA ALA A 55 1.39 -35.66 12.54
C ALA A 55 0.73 -34.31 12.91
N GLY A 56 -0.27 -33.85 12.17
CA GLY A 56 -0.95 -32.56 12.39
C GLY A 56 -0.23 -31.33 11.80
N GLN A 57 0.96 -31.53 11.22
CA GLN A 57 1.68 -30.49 10.51
C GLN A 57 0.99 -30.16 9.18
N VAL A 58 0.88 -28.86 8.86
CA VAL A 58 0.32 -28.38 7.58
C VAL A 58 1.46 -28.20 6.58
N THR A 59 1.35 -28.81 5.41
CA THR A 59 2.18 -28.54 4.23
C THR A 59 1.37 -27.85 3.15
N TRP A 60 2.03 -27.16 2.23
CA TRP A 60 1.38 -26.34 1.22
C TRP A 60 1.63 -26.88 -0.18
N MET A 61 0.56 -27.25 -0.87
CA MET A 61 0.60 -27.56 -2.29
C MET A 61 0.41 -26.28 -3.08
N VAL A 62 1.48 -25.83 -3.73
CA VAL A 62 1.49 -24.64 -4.58
C VAL A 62 1.52 -25.08 -6.04
N THR A 63 0.41 -24.86 -6.72
CA THR A 63 0.27 -25.06 -8.15
C THR A 63 0.58 -23.75 -8.89
N SER A 64 1.53 -23.79 -9.82
CA SER A 64 1.90 -22.65 -10.65
C SER A 64 1.96 -23.01 -12.14
N LEU A 65 1.64 -22.03 -12.98
CA LEU A 65 1.67 -22.10 -14.43
C LEU A 65 2.85 -21.28 -14.95
N ASP A 66 3.77 -21.94 -15.63
CA ASP A 66 4.79 -21.27 -16.44
C ASP A 66 4.13 -20.67 -17.70
N LEU A 67 4.24 -19.36 -17.89
CA LEU A 67 3.55 -18.65 -18.96
C LEU A 67 4.21 -18.82 -20.32
N GLU A 68 5.47 -19.25 -20.38
CA GLU A 68 6.19 -19.48 -21.63
C GLU A 68 5.90 -20.88 -22.16
N THR A 69 6.14 -21.89 -21.32
CA THR A 69 5.96 -23.32 -21.67
C THR A 69 4.52 -23.80 -21.55
N LYS A 70 3.66 -23.05 -20.85
CA LYS A 70 2.27 -23.42 -20.49
C LYS A 70 2.17 -24.66 -19.61
N VAL A 71 3.28 -25.07 -18.99
CA VAL A 71 3.30 -26.24 -18.09
C VAL A 71 2.83 -25.82 -16.70
N GLU A 72 1.85 -26.54 -16.18
CA GLU A 72 1.42 -26.44 -14.79
C GLU A 72 2.21 -27.43 -13.92
N THR A 73 2.75 -26.95 -12.81
CA THR A 73 3.49 -27.77 -11.85
C THR A 73 2.93 -27.55 -10.45
N THR A 74 2.90 -28.61 -9.65
CA THR A 74 2.56 -28.50 -8.22
C THR A 74 3.74 -28.96 -7.39
N LYS A 75 4.09 -28.18 -6.37
CA LYS A 75 5.17 -28.49 -5.42
C LYS A 75 4.68 -28.32 -3.99
N ALA A 76 5.22 -29.16 -3.11
CA ALA A 76 5.00 -29.07 -1.66
C ALA A 76 6.00 -28.09 -1.02
N PHE A 77 5.53 -27.33 -0.04
CA PHE A 77 6.32 -26.39 0.76
C PHE A 77 5.93 -26.46 2.24
N ASP A 78 6.91 -26.29 3.14
CA ASP A 78 6.67 -26.28 4.59
C ASP A 78 6.03 -24.97 5.08
N ALA A 79 6.21 -23.88 4.34
CA ALA A 79 5.66 -22.57 4.66
C ALA A 79 5.36 -21.77 3.38
N VAL A 80 4.42 -20.84 3.48
CA VAL A 80 4.05 -19.92 2.40
C VAL A 80 4.00 -18.49 2.92
N ILE A 81 4.63 -17.58 2.18
CA ILE A 81 4.60 -16.13 2.46
C ILE A 81 3.92 -15.44 1.28
N LEU A 82 2.77 -14.81 1.53
CA LEU A 82 2.03 -14.07 0.52
C LEU A 82 2.61 -12.66 0.39
N CYS A 83 3.22 -12.40 -0.77
CA CYS A 83 3.80 -11.11 -1.14
C CYS A 83 3.20 -10.54 -2.43
N ASN A 84 1.97 -10.92 -2.79
CA ASN A 84 1.32 -10.52 -4.05
C ASN A 84 0.79 -9.07 -4.07
N GLY A 85 0.97 -8.33 -2.97
CA GLY A 85 0.54 -6.94 -2.84
C GLY A 85 -0.98 -6.76 -2.73
N ARG A 86 -1.40 -5.50 -2.59
CA ARG A 86 -2.82 -5.10 -2.37
C ARG A 86 -3.31 -3.97 -3.27
N TYR A 87 -2.46 -3.41 -4.13
CA TYR A 87 -2.76 -2.24 -4.96
C TYR A 87 -2.96 -2.59 -6.44
N THR A 88 -3.72 -3.67 -6.70
CA THR A 88 -3.96 -4.19 -8.06
C THR A 88 -5.45 -4.20 -8.40
N VAL A 89 -6.30 -4.78 -7.54
CA VAL A 89 -7.75 -4.84 -7.79
C VAL A 89 -8.40 -3.54 -7.31
N GLY A 90 -8.73 -2.65 -8.26
CA GLY A 90 -9.33 -1.35 -7.96
C GLY A 90 -10.71 -1.48 -7.30
N ASN A 91 -10.99 -0.61 -6.33
CA ASN A 91 -12.31 -0.52 -5.72
C ASN A 91 -13.15 0.49 -6.51
N VAL A 92 -14.05 0.03 -7.36
CA VAL A 92 -14.91 0.89 -8.19
C VAL A 92 -16.33 0.92 -7.62
N PRO A 93 -16.73 1.99 -6.90
CA PRO A 93 -18.09 2.10 -6.37
C PRO A 93 -19.08 2.41 -7.49
N ARG A 94 -20.31 1.88 -7.37
CA ARG A 94 -21.40 2.27 -8.26
C ARG A 94 -21.81 3.71 -7.98
N ILE A 95 -21.97 4.49 -9.05
CA ILE A 95 -22.51 5.86 -9.01
C ILE A 95 -23.78 5.86 -9.85
N ASN A 96 -24.83 6.53 -9.39
CA ASN A 96 -26.08 6.60 -10.13
C ASN A 96 -25.89 7.38 -11.44
N GLY A 97 -26.35 6.81 -12.56
CA GLY A 97 -26.29 7.43 -13.88
C GLY A 97 -24.93 7.40 -14.55
N ILE A 98 -23.92 6.71 -13.98
CA ILE A 98 -22.58 6.58 -14.58
C ILE A 98 -22.62 6.01 -16.01
N GLU A 99 -23.56 5.11 -16.28
CA GLU A 99 -23.81 4.51 -17.59
C GLU A 99 -24.18 5.53 -18.68
N SER A 100 -24.63 6.73 -18.29
CA SER A 100 -24.95 7.81 -19.23
C SER A 100 -23.72 8.65 -19.61
N PHE A 101 -22.60 8.50 -18.91
CA PHE A 101 -21.39 9.29 -19.14
C PHE A 101 -20.71 8.90 -20.45
N PRO A 102 -20.56 9.81 -21.42
CA PRO A 102 -19.98 9.49 -22.72
C PRO A 102 -18.44 9.50 -22.72
N GLY A 103 -17.81 10.07 -21.68
CA GLY A 103 -16.36 10.16 -21.55
C GLY A 103 -15.72 8.89 -21.01
N ASN A 104 -14.38 8.83 -21.00
CA ASN A 104 -13.70 7.65 -20.46
C ASN A 104 -13.76 7.64 -18.94
N CYS A 105 -13.94 6.43 -18.40
CA CYS A 105 -13.96 6.18 -16.98
C CYS A 105 -12.95 5.09 -16.63
N ILE A 106 -11.97 5.44 -15.78
CA ILE A 106 -10.89 4.52 -15.41
C ILE A 106 -10.69 4.49 -13.89
N HIS A 107 -10.14 3.39 -13.37
CA HIS A 107 -9.56 3.39 -12.02
C HIS A 107 -8.11 3.89 -12.05
N SER A 108 -7.61 4.43 -10.93
CA SER A 108 -6.21 4.87 -10.78
C SER A 108 -5.18 3.78 -11.11
N HIS A 109 -5.59 2.51 -11.05
CA HIS A 109 -4.77 1.37 -11.47
C HIS A 109 -4.46 1.36 -12.98
N GLN A 110 -5.35 1.93 -13.79
CA GLN A 110 -5.23 2.03 -15.25
C GLN A 110 -4.58 3.33 -15.71
N TYR A 111 -4.42 4.32 -14.81
CA TYR A 111 -3.73 5.56 -15.12
C TYR A 111 -2.26 5.30 -15.49
N ARG A 112 -1.75 6.01 -16.51
CA ARG A 112 -0.37 5.83 -17.01
C ARG A 112 0.38 7.14 -17.23
N THR A 113 -0.25 8.10 -17.91
CA THR A 113 0.41 9.35 -18.28
C THR A 113 -0.58 10.51 -18.28
N PRO A 114 -0.15 11.73 -17.93
CA PRO A 114 -1.03 12.89 -17.80
C PRO A 114 -1.41 13.55 -19.15
N ASN A 115 -0.61 13.37 -20.20
CA ASN A 115 -0.77 14.09 -21.48
C ASN A 115 -2.13 13.87 -22.16
N GLN A 116 -2.77 12.71 -21.94
CA GLN A 116 -4.09 12.40 -22.50
C GLN A 116 -5.23 13.27 -21.93
N TYR A 117 -4.96 14.01 -20.85
CA TYR A 117 -5.89 14.92 -20.20
C TYR A 117 -5.69 16.39 -20.60
N ALA A 118 -4.81 16.66 -21.57
CA ALA A 118 -4.51 18.02 -22.02
C ALA A 118 -5.78 18.76 -22.49
N GLY A 119 -6.02 19.94 -21.91
CA GLY A 119 -7.18 20.79 -22.25
C GLY A 119 -8.54 20.22 -21.85
N LYS A 120 -8.60 19.14 -21.05
CA LYS A 120 -9.85 18.50 -20.61
C LYS A 120 -10.27 18.93 -19.21
N LYS A 121 -11.55 18.79 -18.91
CA LYS A 121 -12.14 18.88 -17.56
C LYS A 121 -12.18 17.48 -16.95
N VAL A 122 -11.36 17.24 -15.93
CA VAL A 122 -11.19 15.91 -15.34
C VAL A 122 -11.82 15.85 -13.97
N CYS A 123 -12.70 14.88 -13.73
CA CYS A 123 -13.14 14.56 -12.37
C CYS A 123 -12.29 13.44 -11.78
N ILE A 124 -11.81 13.62 -10.56
CA ILE A 124 -11.05 12.62 -9.81
C ILE A 124 -11.81 12.34 -8.52
N LEU A 125 -12.33 11.12 -8.34
CA LEU A 125 -13.06 10.72 -7.15
C LEU A 125 -12.14 10.06 -6.13
N GLY A 126 -11.95 10.70 -4.98
CA GLY A 126 -11.11 10.26 -3.87
C GLY A 126 -9.90 11.17 -3.71
N ALA A 127 -9.69 11.68 -2.49
CA ALA A 127 -8.63 12.64 -2.18
C ALA A 127 -7.61 12.08 -1.16
N SER A 128 -7.29 10.79 -1.30
CA SER A 128 -6.10 10.20 -0.65
C SER A 128 -4.91 10.23 -1.63
N TRP A 129 -3.86 9.45 -1.38
CA TRP A 129 -2.57 9.59 -2.07
C TRP A 129 -2.67 9.51 -3.59
N SER A 130 -3.33 8.49 -4.17
CA SER A 130 -3.47 8.41 -5.63
C SER A 130 -4.27 9.59 -6.21
N GLY A 131 -5.31 10.03 -5.52
CA GLY A 131 -6.14 11.15 -5.97
C GLY A 131 -5.39 12.46 -6.00
N ILE A 132 -4.65 12.75 -4.93
CA ILE A 132 -3.83 13.96 -4.82
C ILE A 132 -2.69 13.92 -5.85
N ASP A 133 -1.95 12.81 -5.93
CA ASP A 133 -0.77 12.73 -6.79
C ASP A 133 -1.14 12.80 -8.28
N ILE A 134 -2.18 12.06 -8.70
CA ILE A 134 -2.72 12.14 -10.06
C ILE A 134 -3.28 13.54 -10.33
N ALA A 135 -3.99 14.16 -9.38
CA ALA A 135 -4.48 15.53 -9.56
C ALA A 135 -3.33 16.52 -9.79
N MET A 136 -2.24 16.44 -9.03
CA MET A 136 -1.09 17.32 -9.21
C MET A 136 -0.38 17.07 -10.55
N GLU A 137 -0.21 15.81 -10.94
CA GLU A 137 0.43 15.47 -12.23
C GLU A 137 -0.42 15.96 -13.42
N VAL A 138 -1.72 15.65 -13.40
CA VAL A 138 -2.69 16.06 -14.44
C VAL A 138 -2.90 17.57 -14.47
N SER A 139 -2.67 18.28 -13.35
CA SER A 139 -2.88 19.74 -13.28
C SER A 139 -1.97 20.54 -14.20
N ASN A 140 -0.87 19.94 -14.67
CA ASN A 140 0.05 20.56 -15.64
C ASN A 140 -0.48 20.52 -17.08
N TYR A 141 -1.58 19.79 -17.34
CA TYR A 141 -2.11 19.53 -18.68
C TYR A 141 -3.61 19.87 -18.80
N ALA A 142 -4.40 19.52 -17.79
CA ALA A 142 -5.85 19.69 -17.82
C ALA A 142 -6.28 21.17 -17.76
N GLU A 143 -7.42 21.47 -18.39
CA GLU A 143 -8.07 22.79 -18.25
C GLU A 143 -8.56 22.98 -16.81
N LYS A 144 -9.22 21.96 -16.26
CA LYS A 144 -9.82 21.99 -14.93
C LYS A 144 -9.80 20.60 -14.31
N ILE A 145 -9.59 20.53 -13.00
CA ILE A 145 -9.73 19.30 -12.21
C ILE A 145 -10.78 19.49 -11.14
N TYR A 146 -11.72 18.56 -11.05
CA TYR A 146 -12.68 18.44 -9.95
C TYR A 146 -12.26 17.30 -9.04
N LEU A 147 -11.57 17.62 -7.94
CA LEU A 147 -11.17 16.65 -6.92
C LEU A 147 -12.35 16.40 -5.98
N SER A 148 -13.13 15.36 -6.26
CA SER A 148 -14.33 14.99 -5.51
C SER A 148 -14.00 14.07 -4.33
N HIS A 149 -14.49 14.37 -3.13
CA HIS A 149 -14.27 13.51 -1.96
C HIS A 149 -15.33 13.66 -0.85
N ASN A 150 -15.35 12.70 0.07
CA ASN A 150 -16.24 12.65 1.23
C ASN A 150 -15.53 12.96 2.57
N LEU A 151 -14.36 13.62 2.53
CA LEU A 151 -13.73 14.13 3.76
C LEU A 151 -14.67 15.11 4.47
N SER A 152 -14.62 15.14 5.80
CA SER A 152 -15.44 16.04 6.63
C SER A 152 -15.14 17.53 6.38
N HIS A 153 -13.90 17.83 5.99
CA HIS A 153 -13.45 19.16 5.63
C HIS A 153 -12.65 19.12 4.31
N PRO A 154 -12.67 20.20 3.52
CA PRO A 154 -11.76 20.37 2.41
C PRO A 154 -10.30 20.26 2.87
N LEU A 155 -9.45 19.74 1.98
CA LEU A 155 -8.01 19.78 2.13
C LEU A 155 -7.54 21.23 2.17
N THR A 156 -6.69 21.56 3.13
CA THR A 156 -6.15 22.92 3.33
C THR A 156 -4.80 23.11 2.64
N ALA A 157 -4.11 22.03 2.30
CA ALA A 157 -2.84 22.07 1.58
C ALA A 157 -2.97 22.82 0.25
N LYS A 158 -1.94 23.59 -0.09
CA LYS A 158 -1.88 24.28 -1.37
C LYS A 158 -1.88 23.28 -2.53
N MET A 159 -2.63 23.62 -3.57
CA MET A 159 -2.79 22.86 -4.80
C MET A 159 -2.61 23.78 -6.02
N SER A 160 -2.51 23.19 -7.20
CA SER A 160 -2.56 23.94 -8.46
C SER A 160 -3.91 24.67 -8.64
N ASN A 161 -3.88 25.86 -9.24
CA ASN A 161 -5.05 26.73 -9.41
C ASN A 161 -6.19 26.09 -10.23
N CYS A 162 -5.87 25.15 -11.12
CA CYS A 162 -6.89 24.46 -11.92
C CYS A 162 -7.66 23.38 -11.11
N VAL A 163 -7.20 23.05 -9.90
CA VAL A 163 -7.83 22.05 -9.03
C VAL A 163 -8.89 22.71 -8.16
N GLN A 164 -10.12 22.20 -8.28
CA GLN A 164 -11.25 22.60 -7.47
C GLN A 164 -11.75 21.39 -6.68
N GLN A 165 -11.81 21.53 -5.35
CA GLN A 165 -12.40 20.50 -4.51
C GLN A 165 -13.92 20.51 -4.63
N LYS A 166 -14.51 19.32 -4.66
CA LYS A 166 -15.96 19.10 -4.71
C LYS A 166 -16.35 18.05 -3.66
N PRO A 167 -17.56 18.10 -3.11
CA PRO A 167 -18.10 16.98 -2.34
C PRO A 167 -18.21 15.70 -3.18
N GLY A 168 -18.60 14.59 -2.56
CA GLY A 168 -18.89 13.35 -3.28
C GLY A 168 -19.85 13.53 -4.45
N ILE A 169 -19.78 12.61 -5.41
CA ILE A 169 -20.72 12.59 -6.54
C ILE A 169 -22.04 12.00 -6.07
N LYS A 170 -23.15 12.67 -6.39
CA LYS A 170 -24.52 12.25 -6.10
C LYS A 170 -25.11 11.46 -7.27
N GLU A 171 -24.97 11.99 -8.48
CA GLU A 171 -25.52 11.42 -9.72
C GLU A 171 -24.75 11.98 -10.92
N ILE A 172 -24.73 11.23 -12.03
CA ILE A 172 -24.17 11.67 -13.31
C ILE A 172 -25.29 11.63 -14.36
N LYS A 173 -25.39 12.69 -15.18
CA LYS A 173 -26.36 12.79 -16.29
C LYS A 173 -25.63 13.24 -17.54
N GLY A 174 -25.36 12.32 -18.46
CA GLY A 174 -24.47 12.62 -19.59
C GLY A 174 -23.10 13.01 -19.07
N ASN A 175 -22.58 14.14 -19.53
CA ASN A 175 -21.32 14.74 -19.07
C ASN A 175 -21.47 15.68 -17.86
N THR A 176 -22.69 15.89 -17.36
CA THR A 176 -22.94 16.72 -16.17
C THR A 176 -22.85 15.88 -14.90
N PHE A 177 -21.87 16.18 -14.04
CA PHE A 177 -21.70 15.58 -12.72
C PHE A 177 -22.43 16.44 -11.69
N ILE A 178 -23.29 15.82 -10.88
CA ILE A 178 -24.02 16.46 -9.79
C ILE A 178 -23.40 16.01 -8.47
N PHE A 179 -22.93 16.94 -7.65
CA PHE A 179 -22.29 16.66 -6.37
C PHE A 179 -23.29 16.69 -5.21
N GLN A 180 -22.89 16.21 -4.03
CA GLN A 180 -23.76 16.14 -2.85
C GLN A 180 -24.28 17.51 -2.38
N ASP A 181 -23.58 18.60 -2.67
CA ASP A 181 -24.03 19.98 -2.41
C ASP A 181 -24.97 20.53 -3.49
N ASN A 182 -25.38 19.70 -4.45
CA ASN A 182 -26.15 20.04 -5.66
C ASN A 182 -25.43 20.97 -6.65
N SER A 183 -24.16 21.31 -6.41
CA SER A 183 -23.36 21.95 -7.44
C SER A 183 -23.14 20.98 -8.60
N THR A 184 -22.89 21.53 -9.79
CA THR A 184 -22.66 20.75 -11.01
C THR A 184 -21.32 21.06 -11.65
N ALA A 185 -20.85 20.17 -12.51
CA ALA A 185 -19.70 20.37 -13.39
C ALA A 185 -19.85 19.57 -14.67
N GLU A 186 -19.38 20.14 -15.77
CA GLU A 186 -19.19 19.42 -17.04
C GLU A 186 -17.82 18.71 -16.99
N VAL A 187 -17.82 17.42 -17.28
CA VAL A 187 -16.63 16.55 -17.17
C VAL A 187 -16.40 15.83 -18.49
N ASP A 188 -15.15 15.75 -18.93
CA ASP A 188 -14.74 15.02 -20.14
C ASP A 188 -14.13 13.65 -19.79
N GLU A 189 -13.45 13.56 -18.65
CA GLU A 189 -12.70 12.38 -18.21
C GLU A 189 -12.93 12.12 -16.73
N PHE A 190 -13.10 10.84 -16.35
CA PHE A 190 -13.37 10.47 -14.97
C PHE A 190 -12.41 9.40 -14.44
N ILE A 191 -11.77 9.68 -13.30
CA ILE A 191 -10.80 8.79 -12.66
C ILE A 191 -11.27 8.42 -11.24
N TYR A 192 -11.49 7.12 -11.02
CA TYR A 192 -11.69 6.55 -9.70
C TYR A 192 -10.36 6.43 -8.95
N CYS A 193 -10.16 7.25 -7.93
CA CYS A 193 -9.07 7.17 -6.95
C CYS A 193 -9.59 6.63 -5.60
N THR A 194 -10.43 5.60 -5.68
CA THR A 194 -11.27 5.09 -4.58
C THR A 194 -10.66 3.88 -3.85
N GLY A 195 -9.36 3.67 -3.98
CA GLY A 195 -8.60 2.65 -3.28
C GLY A 195 -8.67 1.27 -3.93
N TYR A 196 -8.27 0.24 -3.19
CA TYR A 196 -8.08 -1.11 -3.71
C TYR A 196 -8.64 -2.16 -2.74
N ARG A 197 -9.00 -3.32 -3.28
CA ARG A 197 -9.47 -4.47 -2.50
C ARG A 197 -8.38 -5.50 -2.36
N PHE A 198 -8.38 -6.21 -1.23
CA PHE A 198 -7.58 -7.42 -1.09
C PHE A 198 -8.10 -8.51 -2.02
N SER A 199 -7.20 -9.28 -2.60
CA SER A 199 -7.55 -10.37 -3.50
C SER A 199 -6.47 -11.45 -3.45
N PHE A 200 -6.91 -12.67 -3.14
CA PHE A 200 -6.08 -13.87 -3.16
C PHE A 200 -6.77 -14.96 -3.99
N PRO A 201 -6.93 -14.74 -5.31
CA PRO A 201 -7.74 -15.63 -6.16
C PRO A 201 -7.14 -17.04 -6.30
N PHE A 202 -5.87 -17.19 -5.94
CA PHE A 202 -5.15 -18.46 -5.90
C PHE A 202 -5.29 -19.20 -4.57
N MET A 203 -5.84 -18.58 -3.53
CA MET A 203 -5.89 -19.21 -2.21
C MET A 203 -7.10 -20.14 -2.09
N SER A 204 -6.87 -21.36 -1.61
CA SER A 204 -7.93 -22.33 -1.34
C SER A 204 -8.84 -21.88 -0.20
N ASP A 205 -10.16 -22.07 -0.36
CA ASP A 205 -11.16 -21.74 0.68
C ASP A 205 -10.94 -22.47 2.01
N LYS A 206 -10.25 -23.63 1.98
CA LYS A 206 -9.79 -24.35 3.18
C LYS A 206 -8.97 -23.51 4.16
N VAL A 207 -8.29 -22.46 3.68
CA VAL A 207 -7.50 -21.56 4.54
C VAL A 207 -8.41 -20.65 5.37
N GLN A 208 -9.63 -20.38 4.90
CA GLN A 208 -10.62 -19.55 5.59
C GLN A 208 -10.19 -18.09 5.82
N ILE A 209 -9.43 -17.53 4.87
CA ILE A 209 -9.17 -16.09 4.84
C ILE A 209 -10.48 -15.35 4.54
N ARG A 210 -10.89 -14.48 5.47
CA ARG A 210 -12.06 -13.62 5.29
C ARG A 210 -11.63 -12.20 5.03
N ILE A 211 -12.20 -11.59 4.00
CA ILE A 211 -11.95 -10.21 3.61
C ILE A 211 -13.22 -9.42 3.90
N PHE A 212 -13.14 -8.45 4.81
CA PHE A 212 -14.23 -7.54 5.15
C PHE A 212 -13.77 -6.12 4.90
N ASP A 213 -14.35 -5.43 3.90
CA ASP A 213 -13.88 -4.13 3.44
C ASP A 213 -12.35 -4.12 3.18
N TYR A 214 -11.61 -3.37 4.01
CA TYR A 214 -10.16 -3.19 3.99
C TYR A 214 -9.47 -3.92 5.15
N HIS A 215 -10.06 -5.00 5.65
CA HIS A 215 -9.57 -5.81 6.75
C HIS A 215 -9.57 -7.31 6.39
N ILE A 216 -8.60 -8.05 6.94
CA ILE A 216 -8.41 -9.49 6.69
C ILE A 216 -8.29 -10.22 8.02
N GLU A 217 -9.03 -11.32 8.16
CA GLU A 217 -9.01 -12.22 9.33
C GLU A 217 -8.84 -13.67 8.87
N PRO A 218 -8.31 -14.58 9.71
CA PRO A 218 -7.77 -14.38 11.07
C PRO A 218 -6.25 -14.16 11.06
N ILE A 219 -5.80 -12.90 11.02
CA ILE A 219 -4.37 -12.54 10.90
C ILE A 219 -3.83 -11.93 12.20
N TYR A 220 -2.91 -12.64 12.86
CA TYR A 220 -2.17 -12.17 14.04
C TYR A 220 -1.04 -11.22 13.64
N LYS A 221 -0.86 -10.13 14.41
CA LYS A 221 0.14 -9.06 14.19
C LYS A 221 0.23 -8.59 12.72
N HIS A 222 -0.91 -8.56 12.03
CA HIS A 222 -1.02 -8.21 10.60
C HIS A 222 -0.09 -9.00 9.66
N LEU A 223 0.31 -10.23 10.07
CA LEU A 223 1.34 -10.98 9.38
C LEU A 223 1.10 -12.50 9.35
N ILE A 224 0.55 -13.11 10.40
CA ILE A 224 0.53 -14.56 10.57
C ILE A 224 -0.90 -15.10 10.57
N HIS A 225 -1.17 -16.17 9.81
CA HIS A 225 -2.49 -16.80 9.86
C HIS A 225 -2.67 -17.63 11.15
N MET A 226 -3.64 -17.27 11.99
CA MET A 226 -3.79 -17.84 13.34
C MET A 226 -4.06 -19.35 13.35
N ASN A 227 -4.68 -19.89 12.30
CA ASN A 227 -5.00 -21.34 12.23
C ASN A 227 -3.91 -22.16 11.55
N MET A 228 -3.01 -21.50 10.83
CA MET A 228 -1.99 -22.14 10.01
C MET A 228 -0.72 -21.29 10.15
N PRO A 229 -0.01 -21.35 11.30
CA PRO A 229 1.05 -20.40 11.66
C PRO A 229 2.36 -20.56 10.84
N ASN A 230 2.29 -21.24 9.69
CA ASN A 230 3.28 -21.30 8.63
C ASN A 230 2.79 -20.64 7.33
N LEU A 231 1.64 -19.94 7.37
CA LEU A 231 1.16 -19.03 6.33
C LEU A 231 1.29 -17.59 6.83
N PHE A 232 1.97 -16.77 6.02
CA PHE A 232 2.21 -15.37 6.32
C PHE A 232 1.64 -14.46 5.23
N VAL A 233 1.19 -13.26 5.60
CA VAL A 233 0.73 -12.20 4.70
C VAL A 233 1.60 -10.97 4.91
N MET A 234 2.62 -10.82 4.08
CA MET A 234 3.58 -9.72 4.22
C MET A 234 3.03 -8.44 3.57
N GLY A 235 3.27 -7.30 4.22
CA GLY A 235 2.90 -5.98 3.72
C GLY A 235 1.40 -5.66 3.81
N LEU A 236 0.68 -6.30 4.73
CA LEU A 236 -0.72 -5.98 5.00
C LEU A 236 -0.93 -4.54 5.53
N PRO A 237 -0.12 -4.04 6.49
CA PRO A 237 -0.27 -2.69 7.01
C PRO A 237 -0.11 -1.59 5.94
N ASN A 238 -0.84 -0.49 6.08
CA ASN A 238 -0.72 0.70 5.22
C ASN A 238 -0.54 1.98 6.06
N MET A 239 -0.30 3.12 5.41
CA MET A 239 0.14 4.35 6.08
C MET A 239 1.39 4.11 6.94
N VAL A 240 2.40 3.54 6.29
CA VAL A 240 3.65 3.02 6.85
C VAL A 240 4.83 3.45 5.98
N ILE A 241 6.05 3.31 6.49
CA ILE A 241 7.27 3.31 5.66
C ILE A 241 7.51 1.89 5.09
N PRO A 242 7.31 1.65 3.78
CA PRO A 242 7.13 0.28 3.28
C PRO A 242 8.37 -0.62 3.37
N PHE A 243 9.54 -0.18 2.88
CA PHE A 243 10.71 -1.05 2.83
C PHE A 243 11.28 -1.42 4.21
N PRO A 244 11.38 -0.50 5.20
CA PRO A 244 11.69 -0.87 6.58
C PRO A 244 10.68 -1.87 7.18
N LEU A 245 9.37 -1.68 6.92
CA LEU A 245 8.35 -2.65 7.33
C LEU A 245 8.63 -4.04 6.75
N PHE A 246 8.85 -4.13 5.43
CA PHE A 246 9.09 -5.42 4.78
C PHE A 246 10.36 -6.10 5.29
N HIS A 247 11.42 -5.33 5.52
CA HIS A 247 12.65 -5.84 6.13
C HIS A 247 12.39 -6.45 7.51
N LEU A 248 11.69 -5.73 8.39
CA LEU A 248 11.39 -6.21 9.75
C LEU A 248 10.43 -7.41 9.75
N GLN A 249 9.40 -7.40 8.88
CA GLN A 249 8.52 -8.55 8.72
C GLN A 249 9.26 -9.78 8.20
N ALA A 250 10.19 -9.62 7.25
CA ALA A 250 11.00 -10.72 6.74
C ALA A 250 11.89 -11.32 7.85
N GLN A 251 12.58 -10.48 8.63
CA GLN A 251 13.42 -10.92 9.76
C GLN A 251 12.60 -11.67 10.81
N TYR A 252 11.41 -11.17 11.15
CA TYR A 252 10.52 -11.81 12.10
C TYR A 252 9.96 -13.14 11.60
N ILE A 253 9.56 -13.24 10.33
CA ILE A 253 9.13 -14.51 9.73
C ILE A 253 10.26 -15.54 9.76
N VAL A 254 11.47 -15.16 9.36
CA VAL A 254 12.63 -16.07 9.39
C VAL A 254 12.92 -16.52 10.83
N ALA A 255 12.83 -15.61 11.81
CA ALA A 255 13.01 -15.98 13.22
C ALA A 255 11.97 -16.98 13.73
N ILE A 256 10.72 -16.90 13.26
CA ILE A 256 9.69 -17.89 13.56
C ILE A 256 10.01 -19.23 12.90
N LEU A 257 10.35 -19.22 11.60
CA LEU A 257 10.65 -20.44 10.83
C LEU A 257 11.91 -21.16 11.34
N ASP A 258 12.90 -20.44 11.83
CA ASP A 258 14.10 -20.97 12.49
C ASP A 258 13.84 -21.47 13.92
N GLY A 259 12.64 -21.24 14.47
CA GLY A 259 12.29 -21.58 15.86
C GLY A 259 12.93 -20.66 16.92
N ARG A 260 13.58 -19.56 16.51
CA ARG A 260 14.13 -18.54 17.42
C ARG A 260 13.03 -17.74 18.11
N VAL A 261 11.91 -17.54 17.42
CA VAL A 261 10.68 -16.96 17.98
C VAL A 261 9.64 -18.05 18.10
N LYS A 262 9.15 -18.26 19.33
CA LYS A 262 7.99 -19.11 19.58
C LYS A 262 6.73 -18.26 19.51
N LEU A 263 5.80 -18.65 18.65
CA LEU A 263 4.49 -18.02 18.60
C LEU A 263 3.66 -18.39 19.83
N PRO A 264 2.79 -17.50 20.31
CA PRO A 264 1.75 -17.87 21.26
C PRO A 264 0.85 -18.98 20.70
N THR A 265 0.10 -19.62 21.59
CA THR A 265 -0.94 -20.56 21.19
C THR A 265 -1.99 -19.86 20.32
N GLN A 266 -2.73 -20.64 19.54
CA GLN A 266 -3.83 -20.12 18.71
C GLN A 266 -4.86 -19.34 19.55
N GLN A 267 -5.12 -19.76 20.78
CA GLN A 267 -6.05 -19.07 21.67
C GLN A 267 -5.50 -17.72 22.12
N GLU A 268 -4.25 -17.67 22.58
CA GLU A 268 -3.59 -16.42 22.99
C GLU A 268 -3.53 -15.41 21.83
N MET A 269 -3.17 -15.85 20.62
CA MET A 269 -3.17 -14.97 19.44
C MET A 269 -4.55 -14.36 19.17
N ARG A 270 -5.64 -15.10 19.37
CA ARG A 270 -7.01 -14.59 19.19
C ARG A 270 -7.38 -13.59 20.27
N GLU A 271 -7.07 -13.90 21.53
CA GLU A 271 -7.36 -13.05 22.67
C GLU A 271 -6.63 -11.71 22.55
N GLU A 272 -5.35 -11.73 22.19
CA GLU A 272 -4.56 -10.53 21.91
C GLU A 272 -5.15 -9.71 20.75
N CYS A 273 -5.47 -10.35 19.62
CA CYS A 273 -6.04 -9.66 18.46
C CYS A 273 -7.40 -9.01 18.76
N GLU A 274 -8.29 -9.70 19.48
CA GLU A 274 -9.59 -9.11 19.84
C GLU A 274 -9.43 -8.01 20.90
N MET A 275 -8.47 -8.12 21.82
CA MET A 275 -8.16 -7.05 22.78
C MET A 275 -7.64 -5.79 22.07
N GLU A 276 -6.68 -5.93 21.16
CA GLU A 276 -6.14 -4.82 20.36
C GLU A 276 -7.26 -4.18 19.52
N LYS A 277 -8.03 -5.00 18.80
CA LYS A 277 -9.15 -4.55 17.98
C LYS A 277 -10.19 -3.79 18.80
N LYS A 278 -10.55 -4.29 19.98
CA LYS A 278 -11.47 -3.60 20.88
C LYS A 278 -10.89 -2.24 21.31
N ALA A 279 -9.64 -2.20 21.74
CA ALA A 279 -8.98 -0.96 22.15
C ALA A 279 -8.97 0.10 21.03
N LEU A 280 -8.71 -0.30 19.78
CA LEU A 280 -8.74 0.60 18.62
C LEU A 280 -10.16 1.11 18.33
N LEU A 281 -11.18 0.26 18.44
CA LEU A 281 -12.58 0.66 18.28
C LEU A 281 -13.03 1.62 19.37
N ASP A 282 -12.62 1.39 20.63
CA ASP A 282 -12.90 2.27 21.76
C ASP A 282 -12.24 3.66 21.59
N MET A 283 -11.10 3.74 20.87
CA MET A 283 -10.46 4.99 20.45
C MET A 283 -11.13 5.65 19.23
N GLY A 284 -12.22 5.08 18.72
CA GLY A 284 -12.97 5.60 17.57
C GLY A 284 -12.36 5.26 16.21
N ILE A 285 -11.34 4.40 16.14
CA ILE A 285 -10.75 3.96 14.88
C ILE A 285 -11.67 2.91 14.24
N PRO A 286 -12.26 3.17 13.06
CA PRO A 286 -13.19 2.22 12.44
C PRO A 286 -12.48 0.91 12.06
N LYS A 287 -13.21 -0.22 12.06
CA LYS A 287 -12.64 -1.56 11.72
C LYS A 287 -11.85 -1.56 10.39
N LYS A 288 -12.37 -0.89 9.36
CA LYS A 288 -11.74 -0.75 8.04
C LYS A 288 -10.40 0.00 8.06
N GLU A 289 -10.09 0.70 9.14
CA GLU A 289 -8.89 1.51 9.32
C GLU A 289 -7.86 0.88 10.27
N ILE A 290 -8.16 -0.27 10.87
CA ILE A 290 -7.23 -0.98 11.76
C ILE A 290 -5.89 -1.29 11.08
N THR A 291 -5.88 -1.51 9.76
CA THR A 291 -4.62 -1.73 9.01
C THR A 291 -3.87 -0.44 8.67
N LYS A 292 -4.45 0.75 8.95
CA LYS A 292 -3.78 2.05 8.82
C LYS A 292 -2.95 2.30 10.08
N MET A 293 -1.64 2.14 9.98
CA MET A 293 -0.78 2.21 11.16
C MET A 293 -0.52 3.64 11.61
N ASN A 294 -0.21 4.56 10.69
CA ASN A 294 0.17 5.93 11.04
C ASN A 294 1.24 5.92 12.16
N GLU A 295 1.03 6.62 13.28
CA GLU A 295 1.94 6.62 14.43
C GLU A 295 2.11 5.24 15.08
N ARG A 296 1.14 4.33 14.97
CA ARG A 296 1.25 2.97 15.55
C ARG A 296 2.32 2.12 14.86
N GLN A 297 2.80 2.52 13.68
CA GLN A 297 3.82 1.77 12.96
C GLN A 297 5.12 1.68 13.76
N TRP A 298 5.45 2.69 14.56
CA TRP A 298 6.72 2.76 15.28
C TRP A 298 6.83 1.67 16.34
N LEU A 299 5.79 1.54 17.18
CA LEU A 299 5.72 0.47 18.16
C LEU A 299 5.68 -0.90 17.48
N TYR A 300 4.90 -1.05 16.41
CA TYR A 300 4.84 -2.30 15.66
C TYR A 300 6.22 -2.71 15.10
N TYR A 301 7.00 -1.77 14.57
CA TYR A 301 8.35 -2.04 14.07
C TYR A 301 9.29 -2.44 15.19
N GLU A 302 9.22 -1.76 16.32
CA GLU A 302 10.02 -2.08 17.51
C GLU A 302 9.70 -3.47 18.06
N GLU A 303 8.41 -3.83 18.15
CA GLU A 303 7.99 -5.17 18.56
C GLU A 303 8.53 -6.27 17.65
N LEU A 304 8.42 -6.10 16.32
CA LEU A 304 8.95 -7.06 15.36
C LEU A 304 10.48 -7.17 15.46
N ALA A 305 11.17 -6.04 15.58
CA ALA A 305 12.62 -5.98 15.68
C ALA A 305 13.12 -6.69 16.95
N ASN A 306 12.55 -6.34 18.10
CA ASN A 306 12.89 -6.90 19.40
C ASN A 306 12.61 -8.40 19.44
N ALA A 307 11.45 -8.84 18.95
CA ALA A 307 11.11 -10.26 18.93
C ALA A 307 12.04 -11.06 18.00
N ALA A 308 12.43 -10.50 16.85
CA ALA A 308 13.36 -11.16 15.93
C ALA A 308 14.84 -11.10 16.39
N GLY A 309 15.15 -10.30 17.42
CA GLY A 309 16.53 -10.05 17.87
C GLY A 309 17.34 -9.21 16.88
N THR A 310 16.71 -8.29 16.16
CA THR A 310 17.36 -7.38 15.19
C THR A 310 17.32 -5.92 15.66
N SER A 311 18.01 -5.04 14.93
CA SER A 311 18.08 -3.61 15.25
C SER A 311 16.77 -2.89 14.94
N THR A 312 16.37 -1.98 15.83
CA THR A 312 15.27 -1.03 15.59
C THR A 312 15.69 0.08 14.64
N LEU A 313 14.71 0.80 14.09
CA LEU A 313 15.00 1.97 13.25
C LEU A 313 15.54 3.12 14.10
N PRO A 314 16.57 3.85 13.62
CA PRO A 314 17.09 4.99 14.37
C PRO A 314 16.05 6.13 14.43
N PRO A 315 15.99 6.90 15.53
CA PRO A 315 14.97 7.95 15.73
C PRO A 315 14.89 9.00 14.61
N VAL A 316 16.00 9.29 13.93
CA VAL A 316 16.04 10.19 12.77
C VAL A 316 15.05 9.80 11.66
N VAL A 317 14.78 8.50 11.47
CA VAL A 317 13.82 8.03 10.44
C VAL A 317 12.41 8.49 10.74
N ARG A 318 12.00 8.43 12.01
CA ARG A 318 10.71 8.95 12.48
C ARG A 318 10.62 10.46 12.30
N LYS A 319 11.66 11.18 12.73
CA LYS A 319 11.71 12.65 12.62
C LYS A 319 11.59 13.12 11.16
N ILE A 320 12.27 12.46 10.22
CA ILE A 320 12.15 12.76 8.78
C ILE A 320 10.74 12.45 8.26
N TYR A 321 10.15 11.32 8.66
CA TYR A 321 8.79 10.94 8.25
C TYR A 321 7.75 11.97 8.70
N GLU A 322 7.78 12.35 9.97
CA GLU A 322 6.88 13.35 10.55
C GLU A 322 7.04 14.70 9.85
N HIS A 323 8.29 15.17 9.72
CA HIS A 323 8.57 16.43 9.03
C HIS A 323 8.13 16.41 7.57
N SER A 324 8.34 15.30 6.85
CA SER A 324 7.89 15.15 5.47
C SER A 324 6.37 15.13 5.33
N ASN A 325 5.64 14.55 6.29
CA ASN A 325 4.18 14.61 6.33
C ASN A 325 3.69 16.04 6.54
N ILE A 326 4.26 16.76 7.51
CA ILE A 326 3.91 18.17 7.77
C ILE A 326 4.10 19.02 6.52
N MET A 327 5.26 18.90 5.85
CA MET A 327 5.54 19.67 4.63
C MET A 327 4.58 19.33 3.49
N ARG A 328 4.18 18.06 3.37
CA ARG A 328 3.20 17.61 2.37
C ARG A 328 1.81 18.17 2.65
N GLU A 329 1.40 18.24 3.92
CA GLU A 329 0.10 18.80 4.33
C GLU A 329 0.02 20.32 4.16
N GLN A 330 1.16 21.00 3.94
CA GLN A 330 1.20 22.43 3.64
C GLN A 330 1.08 22.71 2.13
N ASP A 331 1.82 21.98 1.28
CA ASP A 331 1.84 22.23 -0.16
C ASP A 331 2.07 20.94 -0.97
N PHE A 332 1.01 20.47 -1.66
CA PHE A 332 1.10 19.29 -2.51
C PHE A 332 1.92 19.52 -3.79
N THR A 333 2.19 20.76 -4.16
CA THR A 333 2.88 21.11 -5.41
C THR A 333 4.40 21.18 -5.25
N THR A 334 4.91 21.44 -4.04
CA THR A 334 6.34 21.72 -3.84
C THR A 334 7.05 20.83 -2.82
N TYR A 335 6.35 20.07 -1.96
CA TYR A 335 7.01 19.29 -0.92
C TYR A 335 8.05 18.27 -1.45
N LYS A 336 7.89 17.80 -2.69
CA LYS A 336 8.84 16.88 -3.34
C LYS A 336 10.18 17.54 -3.73
N ASN A 337 10.27 18.87 -3.66
CA ASN A 337 11.51 19.61 -3.90
C ASN A 337 12.42 19.63 -2.66
N LEU A 338 11.95 19.11 -1.52
CA LEU A 338 12.74 18.96 -0.32
C LEU A 338 13.80 17.87 -0.49
N GLN A 339 15.00 18.16 0.00
CA GLN A 339 16.10 17.21 0.12
C GLN A 339 16.43 17.04 1.59
N TYR A 340 16.51 15.79 2.04
CA TYR A 340 16.87 15.39 3.40
C TYR A 340 18.25 14.75 3.41
N ARG A 341 19.05 15.06 4.43
CA ARG A 341 20.35 14.45 4.69
C ARG A 341 20.40 14.01 6.15
N ILE A 342 20.71 12.73 6.38
CA ILE A 342 20.92 12.20 7.72
C ILE A 342 22.32 12.62 8.18
N VAL A 343 22.40 13.25 9.34
CA VAL A 343 23.67 13.65 9.98
C VAL A 343 24.15 12.53 10.90
N ASP A 344 23.24 12.00 11.71
CA ASP A 344 23.50 10.91 12.66
C ASP A 344 22.19 10.16 12.99
N LYS A 345 22.21 9.28 13.99
CA LYS A 345 21.04 8.47 14.39
C LYS A 345 19.85 9.30 14.89
N GLU A 346 20.07 10.54 15.29
CA GLU A 346 19.09 11.45 15.89
C GLU A 346 18.74 12.63 14.99
N ASN A 347 19.66 13.09 14.14
CA ASN A 347 19.58 14.38 13.50
C ASN A 347 19.61 14.28 11.97
N PHE A 348 18.88 15.20 11.34
CA PHE A 348 18.89 15.40 9.89
C PHE A 348 18.91 16.89 9.56
N THR A 349 19.37 17.22 8.36
CA THR A 349 19.19 18.55 7.75
C THR A 349 18.28 18.43 6.54
N TYR A 350 17.66 19.54 6.15
CA TYR A 350 16.90 19.60 4.91
C TYR A 350 17.12 20.93 4.18
N SER A 351 16.96 20.89 2.86
CA SER A 351 17.04 22.06 1.98
C SER A 351 15.97 21.97 0.89
N TYR A 352 15.69 23.10 0.24
CA TYR A 352 14.85 23.13 -0.96
C TYR A 352 15.74 23.16 -2.19
N CYS A 353 15.55 22.19 -3.09
CA CYS A 353 16.10 22.27 -4.43
C CYS A 353 15.18 23.16 -5.27
N LYS A 354 15.63 24.36 -5.62
CA LYS A 354 14.91 25.14 -6.65
C LYS A 354 15.03 24.36 -7.96
N LEU A 355 13.90 24.05 -8.58
CA LEU A 355 13.87 23.59 -9.97
C LEU A 355 14.63 24.64 -10.80
N CYS A 356 15.72 24.22 -11.44
CA CYS A 356 16.47 25.06 -12.38
C CYS A 356 15.64 25.41 -13.60
#